data_AF-A0A6I9N6N1-F1
#
_entry.id   AF-A0A6I9N6N1-F1
#
_cell.length_a   1.000
_cell.length_b   1.000
_cell.length_c   1.000
_cell.angle_alpha   90.00
_cell.angle_beta   90.00
_cell.angle_gamma   90.00
#
_symmetry.space_group_name_H-M   'P 1'
#
loop_
_entity.id
_entity.type
_entity.pdbx_description
1 polymer ?
#
loop_
_entity_poly.entity_id
_entity_poly.type
_entity_poly.pdbx_seq_one_letter_code
_entity_poly.pdbx_strand_id
1 'polypeptide(L)'
;LQADIAPLMASLIGVPFPVNSVGVLPLLYLNNSDQFKAESIYTNAIQVLEQYKMKMAQKKETTLSFLFTPYQLLTESKQAEFFHKARILIQLEKYDDYISLCRSLISNALEGLVYYHTYDRFFLGCSVVLGFVGWTSYVVLVILKTHASLDRHPSLLNQNHSHTLARLCVCVTVVITVFLLIQRSPVTYYIYCLLPVPVWYSVLKEYRTLTDLVRSAPSLPLWKCLGYLVLVAFGIELLVVSFFHRAMLTVGLAVLSLWPFLSGLFGKAKFRSVSWCLGCLCLAAFPLMPVVGREPNIHLVTCAGVLSLFTSACYLWSALQKAPLHLTDRQQFITQMLHVAVCAYVPSLTHSSLQQKQGLPLLNQIISWTTLASSMLLPLLSSTRIFHRLLSIFLSLTATYLLLSTGSEALFPPVLSWLMFVWINIEQEAMLAQDVSGRQELSTIDFSANIDITKIRQLKLDDIRRSYFFVFFIITAFFGTGNIASINSFDPASVYCFLTVFNPFIMGGLMMWKVIIPFIIVMCTFETIQVATQLSSRSLFLIVLVISDLMALHFFFLVQDYGSWLDIGTSISHYVIVMSMTIFLMLLSVVTHILTSQRLILWRRRKTHFP
;
A
#
# COMPACT_ATOMS: atom_id res chain seq x y z
N LEU A 1 -12.77 18.04 -25.24
CA LEU A 1 -14.24 18.26 -25.12
C LEU A 1 -14.60 19.11 -23.90
N GLN A 2 -14.39 18.68 -22.65
CA GLN A 2 -14.83 19.49 -21.49
C GLN A 2 -14.15 20.88 -21.41
N ALA A 3 -12.86 20.98 -21.73
CA ALA A 3 -12.14 22.25 -21.76
C ALA A 3 -12.58 23.17 -22.92
N ASP A 4 -13.08 22.60 -24.03
CA ASP A 4 -13.42 23.31 -25.27
C ASP A 4 -14.82 23.95 -25.23
N ILE A 5 -15.64 23.59 -24.24
CA ILE A 5 -16.98 24.18 -24.03
C ILE A 5 -16.87 25.65 -23.62
N ALA A 6 -15.87 26.00 -22.79
CA ALA A 6 -15.65 27.37 -22.35
C ALA A 6 -15.41 28.36 -23.51
N PRO A 7 -14.48 28.10 -24.45
CA PRO A 7 -14.32 28.97 -25.61
C PRO A 7 -15.54 28.92 -26.54
N LEU A 8 -16.20 27.77 -26.72
CA LEU A 8 -17.42 27.71 -27.52
C LEU A 8 -18.50 28.65 -26.96
N MET A 9 -18.82 28.56 -25.67
CA MET A 9 -19.82 29.42 -25.04
C MET A 9 -19.46 30.90 -25.14
N ALA A 10 -18.20 31.25 -24.86
CA ALA A 10 -17.73 32.64 -24.94
C ALA A 10 -17.87 33.23 -26.36
N SER A 11 -17.55 32.43 -27.39
CA SER A 11 -17.72 32.85 -28.79
C SER A 11 -19.19 33.03 -29.20
N LEU A 12 -20.11 32.23 -28.64
CA LEU A 12 -21.54 32.30 -28.95
C LEU A 12 -22.21 33.53 -28.31
N ILE A 13 -21.81 33.89 -27.09
CA ILE A 13 -22.38 35.05 -26.38
C ILE A 13 -21.58 36.34 -26.62
N GLY A 14 -20.52 36.29 -27.42
CA GLY A 14 -19.72 37.46 -27.80
C GLY A 14 -18.91 38.07 -26.65
N VAL A 15 -18.51 37.28 -25.66
CA VAL A 15 -17.67 37.75 -24.53
C VAL A 15 -16.22 37.27 -24.68
N PRO A 16 -15.26 37.95 -24.02
CA PRO A 16 -13.87 37.50 -24.01
C PRO A 16 -13.71 36.06 -23.49
N PHE A 17 -12.76 35.32 -24.06
CA PHE A 17 -12.45 33.97 -23.59
C PHE A 17 -12.00 33.99 -22.11
N PRO A 18 -12.43 33.02 -21.28
CA PRO A 18 -12.04 32.96 -19.89
C PRO A 18 -10.52 32.89 -19.72
N VAL A 19 -9.97 33.70 -18.81
CA VAL A 19 -8.52 33.91 -18.64
C VAL A 19 -7.76 32.62 -18.35
N ASN A 20 -8.39 31.62 -17.71
CA ASN A 20 -7.80 30.32 -17.36
C ASN A 20 -8.22 29.18 -18.31
N SER A 21 -8.90 29.49 -19.41
CA SER A 21 -9.29 28.48 -20.40
C SER A 21 -8.06 27.96 -21.13
N VAL A 22 -7.95 26.64 -21.24
CA VAL A 22 -6.96 25.93 -22.09
C VAL A 22 -7.64 25.25 -23.29
N GLY A 23 -8.94 25.50 -23.48
CA GLY A 23 -9.74 24.88 -24.54
C GLY A 23 -9.47 25.49 -25.91
N VAL A 24 -9.55 24.64 -26.94
CA VAL A 24 -9.45 25.05 -28.35
C VAL A 24 -10.84 25.25 -28.90
N LEU A 25 -11.12 26.42 -29.50
CA LEU A 25 -12.44 26.72 -30.06
C LEU A 25 -12.82 25.71 -31.16
N PRO A 26 -13.88 24.91 -30.99
CA PRO A 26 -14.27 23.91 -31.98
C PRO A 26 -15.11 24.56 -33.08
N LEU A 27 -14.43 25.03 -34.13
CA LEU A 27 -15.02 25.78 -35.25
C LEU A 27 -16.17 25.05 -35.98
N LEU A 28 -16.22 23.72 -35.93
CA LEU A 28 -17.26 22.91 -36.57
C LEU A 28 -18.67 23.18 -36.01
N TYR A 29 -18.77 23.65 -34.77
CA TYR A 29 -20.06 23.99 -34.13
C TYR A 29 -20.52 25.43 -34.40
N LEU A 30 -19.68 26.24 -35.07
CA LEU A 30 -20.00 27.63 -35.40
C LEU A 30 -20.50 27.73 -36.84
N ASN A 31 -21.82 27.92 -37.01
CA ASN A 31 -22.41 28.24 -38.31
C ASN A 31 -22.36 29.75 -38.55
N ASN A 32 -21.18 30.28 -38.87
CA ASN A 32 -20.97 31.71 -39.14
C ASN A 32 -19.95 31.91 -40.28
N SER A 33 -19.70 33.16 -40.67
CA SER A 33 -18.73 33.53 -41.70
C SER A 33 -17.31 33.05 -41.35
N ASP A 34 -16.51 32.79 -42.39
CA ASP A 34 -15.14 32.31 -42.20
C ASP A 34 -14.23 33.39 -41.59
N GLN A 35 -14.53 34.66 -41.83
CA GLN A 35 -13.91 35.78 -41.14
C GLN A 35 -14.18 35.73 -39.62
N PHE A 36 -15.43 35.51 -39.20
CA PHE A 36 -15.75 35.42 -37.77
C PHE A 36 -15.05 34.24 -37.10
N LYS A 37 -14.99 33.08 -37.79
CA LYS A 37 -14.25 31.91 -37.32
C LYS A 37 -12.76 32.20 -37.18
N ALA A 38 -12.17 32.88 -38.15
CA ALA A 38 -10.77 33.30 -38.15
C ALA A 38 -10.45 34.26 -36.99
N GLU A 39 -11.22 35.32 -36.81
CA GLU A 39 -11.02 36.29 -35.72
C GLU A 39 -11.24 35.65 -34.34
N SER A 40 -12.22 34.75 -34.22
CA SER A 40 -12.50 34.03 -32.97
C SER A 40 -11.36 33.09 -32.59
N ILE A 41 -10.83 32.30 -33.54
CA ILE A 41 -9.69 31.40 -33.25
C ILE A 41 -8.41 32.19 -32.97
N TYR A 42 -8.21 33.33 -33.62
CA TYR A 42 -7.08 34.21 -33.32
C TYR A 42 -7.16 34.75 -31.90
N THR A 43 -8.33 35.21 -31.49
CA THR A 43 -8.54 35.71 -30.11
C THR A 43 -8.28 34.60 -29.07
N ASN A 44 -8.66 33.36 -29.38
CA ASN A 44 -8.32 32.19 -28.56
C ASN A 44 -6.80 31.96 -28.53
N ALA A 45 -6.13 32.00 -29.68
CA ALA A 45 -4.69 31.83 -29.79
C ALA A 45 -3.89 32.87 -29.01
N ILE A 46 -4.30 34.15 -29.06
CA ILE A 46 -3.68 35.22 -28.29
C ILE A 46 -3.90 35.01 -26.79
N GLN A 47 -5.11 34.62 -26.38
CA GLN A 47 -5.41 34.36 -24.97
C GLN A 47 -4.51 33.24 -24.39
N VAL A 48 -4.33 32.13 -25.11
CA VAL A 48 -3.44 31.04 -24.68
C VAL A 48 -1.96 31.47 -24.74
N LEU A 49 -1.56 32.27 -25.74
CA LEU A 49 -0.20 32.80 -25.82
C LEU A 49 0.13 33.74 -24.66
N GLU A 50 -0.81 34.58 -24.22
CA GLU A 50 -0.61 35.46 -23.07
C GLU A 50 -0.52 34.67 -21.76
N GLN A 51 -1.30 33.59 -21.59
CA GLN A 51 -1.11 32.65 -20.47
C GLN A 51 0.32 32.08 -20.47
N TYR A 52 0.81 31.63 -21.62
CA TYR A 52 2.17 31.13 -21.79
C TYR A 52 3.21 32.18 -21.39
N LYS A 53 3.09 33.43 -21.89
CA LYS A 53 4.02 34.52 -21.57
C LYS A 53 4.03 34.86 -20.08
N MET A 54 2.86 34.94 -19.45
CA MET A 54 2.77 35.18 -18.01
C MET A 54 3.43 34.06 -17.21
N LYS A 55 3.24 32.80 -17.59
CA LYS A 55 3.91 31.67 -16.92
C LYS A 55 5.42 31.65 -17.15
N MET A 56 5.85 31.97 -18.36
CA MET A 56 7.27 32.14 -18.67
C MET A 56 7.91 33.23 -17.82
N ALA A 57 7.27 34.40 -17.70
CA ALA A 57 7.75 35.52 -16.89
C ALA A 57 7.84 35.13 -15.41
N GLN A 58 6.79 34.51 -14.86
CA GLN A 58 6.79 33.99 -13.48
C GLN A 58 7.96 33.04 -13.21
N LYS A 59 8.28 32.14 -14.15
CA LYS A 59 9.42 31.22 -13.99
C LYS A 59 10.78 31.89 -14.19
N LYS A 60 10.87 32.86 -15.10
CA LYS A 60 12.09 33.63 -15.34
C LYS A 60 12.45 34.54 -14.15
N GLU A 61 11.47 35.07 -13.44
CA GLU A 61 11.69 35.90 -12.24
C GLU A 61 12.18 35.09 -11.03
N THR A 62 11.71 33.85 -10.88
CA THR A 62 12.09 32.98 -9.75
C THR A 62 13.36 32.17 -10.03
N THR A 63 13.68 31.92 -11.30
CA THR A 63 14.87 31.15 -11.68
C THR A 63 16.06 32.08 -11.92
N LEU A 64 17.25 31.66 -11.50
CA LEU A 64 18.49 32.37 -11.86
C LEU A 64 18.64 32.45 -13.37
N SER A 65 19.01 33.61 -13.90
CA SER A 65 19.09 33.88 -15.34
C SER A 65 19.97 32.89 -16.12
N PHE A 66 21.03 32.38 -15.49
CA PHE A 66 21.92 31.37 -16.09
C PHE A 66 21.31 29.95 -16.16
N LEU A 67 20.38 29.62 -15.26
CA LEU A 67 19.72 28.31 -15.21
C LEU A 67 18.38 28.27 -15.96
N PHE A 68 17.90 29.42 -16.42
CA PHE A 68 16.63 29.53 -17.14
C PHE A 68 16.79 29.12 -18.61
N THR A 69 16.02 28.12 -19.04
CA THR A 69 16.00 27.63 -20.42
C THR A 69 14.62 27.91 -21.05
N PRO A 70 14.54 28.81 -22.05
CA PRO A 70 13.27 29.14 -22.68
C PRO A 70 12.80 28.03 -23.62
N TYR A 71 11.49 27.90 -23.78
CA TYR A 71 10.90 26.96 -24.74
C TYR A 71 11.22 27.38 -26.20
N GLN A 72 11.94 26.51 -26.92
CA GLN A 72 12.56 26.84 -28.22
C GLN A 72 11.57 27.04 -29.38
N LEU A 73 10.35 26.52 -29.27
CA LEU A 73 9.33 26.63 -30.32
C LEU A 73 8.59 27.98 -30.28
N LEU A 74 8.66 28.71 -29.16
CA LEU A 74 8.01 30.02 -28.96
C LEU A 74 9.00 31.11 -28.51
N THR A 75 10.20 31.12 -29.08
CA THR A 75 11.14 32.23 -28.88
C THR A 75 10.55 33.54 -29.42
N GLU A 76 10.99 34.69 -28.89
CA GLU A 76 10.49 36.01 -29.30
C GLU A 76 10.55 36.23 -30.82
N SER A 77 11.60 35.72 -31.49
CA SER A 77 11.72 35.75 -32.96
C SER A 77 10.62 34.97 -33.68
N LYS A 78 10.30 33.75 -33.22
CA LYS A 78 9.23 32.92 -33.79
C LYS A 78 7.85 33.50 -33.53
N GLN A 79 7.64 34.13 -32.36
CA GLN A 79 6.41 34.86 -32.09
C GLN A 79 6.26 36.05 -33.04
N ALA A 80 7.32 36.83 -33.26
CA ALA A 80 7.31 37.94 -34.23
C ALA A 80 7.04 37.45 -35.66
N GLU A 81 7.63 36.32 -36.07
CA GLU A 81 7.36 35.68 -37.35
C GLU A 81 5.90 35.26 -37.50
N PHE A 82 5.30 34.67 -36.45
CA PHE A 82 3.87 34.36 -36.41
C PHE A 82 3.02 35.61 -36.64
N PHE A 83 3.26 36.69 -35.88
CA PHE A 83 2.49 37.93 -36.01
C PHE A 83 2.61 38.54 -37.41
N HIS A 84 3.79 38.45 -38.02
CA HIS A 84 4.01 38.91 -39.38
C HIS A 84 3.21 38.07 -40.40
N LYS A 85 3.30 36.74 -40.33
CA LYS A 85 2.54 35.82 -41.20
C LYS A 85 1.02 35.97 -41.01
N ALA A 86 0.55 36.10 -39.78
CA ALA A 86 -0.86 36.31 -39.46
C ALA A 86 -1.41 37.60 -40.10
N ARG A 87 -0.65 38.70 -40.07
CA ARG A 87 -1.03 39.97 -40.73
C ARG A 87 -1.10 39.84 -42.26
N ILE A 88 -0.20 39.08 -42.88
CA ILE A 88 -0.22 38.87 -44.32
C ILE A 88 -1.43 38.02 -44.74
N LEU A 89 -1.69 36.92 -44.02
CA LEU A 89 -2.78 35.99 -44.36
C LEU A 89 -4.17 36.63 -44.23
N ILE A 90 -4.37 37.49 -43.23
CA ILE A 90 -5.64 38.20 -43.05
C ILE A 90 -5.86 39.27 -44.15
N GLN A 91 -4.79 39.96 -44.58
CA GLN A 91 -4.85 40.93 -45.68
C GLN A 91 -5.12 40.27 -47.04
N LEU A 92 -4.65 39.03 -47.22
CA LEU A 92 -4.88 38.23 -48.43
C LEU A 92 -6.20 37.44 -48.39
N GLU A 93 -7.02 37.61 -47.34
CA GLU A 93 -8.30 36.90 -47.13
C GLU A 93 -8.19 35.36 -47.17
N LYS A 94 -7.00 34.82 -46.85
CA LYS A 94 -6.75 33.36 -46.80
C LYS A 94 -7.10 32.81 -45.42
N TYR A 95 -8.40 32.69 -45.14
CA TYR A 95 -8.90 32.32 -43.81
C TYR A 95 -8.52 30.90 -43.37
N ASP A 96 -8.49 29.92 -44.27
CA ASP A 96 -8.14 28.52 -43.91
C ASP A 96 -6.68 28.40 -43.44
N ASP A 97 -5.75 28.99 -44.19
CA ASP A 97 -4.33 29.05 -43.84
C ASP A 97 -4.14 29.79 -42.50
N TYR A 98 -4.88 30.88 -42.30
CA TYR A 98 -4.85 31.66 -41.06
C TYR A 98 -5.36 30.87 -39.84
N ILE A 99 -6.46 30.12 -39.99
CA ILE A 99 -7.00 29.24 -38.96
C ILE A 99 -5.99 28.15 -38.61
N SER A 100 -5.34 27.55 -39.62
CA SER A 100 -4.32 26.52 -39.41
C SER A 100 -3.11 27.06 -38.63
N LEU A 101 -2.67 28.27 -38.95
CA LEU A 101 -1.58 28.96 -38.27
C LEU A 101 -1.94 29.25 -36.80
N CYS A 102 -3.16 29.72 -36.53
CA CYS A 102 -3.66 29.96 -35.17
C CYS A 102 -3.74 28.66 -34.35
N ARG A 103 -4.20 27.55 -34.95
CA ARG A 103 -4.22 26.23 -34.28
C ARG A 103 -2.81 25.74 -33.95
N SER A 104 -1.85 25.94 -34.85
CA SER A 104 -0.45 25.60 -34.59
C SER A 104 0.11 26.43 -33.42
N LEU A 105 -0.20 27.73 -33.36
CA LEU A 105 0.19 28.58 -32.23
C LEU A 105 -0.42 28.09 -30.92
N ILE A 106 -1.72 27.76 -30.90
CA ILE A 106 -2.39 27.23 -29.71
C ILE A 106 -1.71 25.94 -29.24
N SER A 107 -1.44 25.00 -30.15
CA SER A 107 -0.74 23.74 -29.82
C SER A 107 0.62 23.99 -29.18
N ASN A 108 1.45 24.83 -29.83
CA ASN A 108 2.78 25.16 -29.32
C ASN A 108 2.70 25.90 -27.98
N ALA A 109 1.72 26.78 -27.77
CA ALA A 109 1.54 27.54 -26.54
C ALA A 109 1.07 26.66 -25.38
N LEU A 110 0.19 25.70 -25.65
CA LEU A 110 -0.23 24.68 -24.67
C LEU A 110 0.94 23.76 -24.29
N GLU A 111 1.74 23.29 -25.26
CA GLU A 111 2.96 22.53 -24.96
C GLU A 111 3.98 23.35 -24.16
N GLY A 112 4.16 24.62 -24.52
CA GLY A 112 5.01 25.56 -23.78
C GLY A 112 4.51 25.82 -22.36
N LEU A 113 3.18 25.88 -22.15
CA LEU A 113 2.57 25.97 -20.83
C LEU A 113 2.90 24.73 -19.99
N VAL A 114 2.71 23.53 -20.56
CA VAL A 114 3.06 22.26 -19.90
C VAL A 114 4.54 22.22 -19.54
N TYR A 115 5.42 22.70 -20.42
CA TYR A 115 6.86 22.79 -20.16
C TYR A 115 7.17 23.65 -18.92
N TYR A 116 6.59 24.85 -18.79
CA TYR A 116 6.83 25.71 -17.62
C TYR A 116 6.13 25.22 -16.35
N HIS A 117 4.99 24.53 -16.48
CA HIS A 117 4.34 23.87 -15.35
C HIS A 117 5.16 22.72 -14.78
N THR A 118 5.86 21.98 -15.63
CA THR A 118 6.69 20.83 -15.26
C THR A 118 8.19 21.14 -15.17
N TYR A 119 8.57 22.43 -15.25
CA TYR A 119 9.97 22.88 -15.30
C TYR A 119 10.83 22.34 -14.15
N ASP A 120 10.30 22.38 -12.93
CA ASP A 120 11.03 21.95 -11.73
C ASP A 120 10.91 20.43 -11.47
N ARG A 121 10.14 19.69 -12.30
CA ARG A 121 9.83 18.27 -12.06
C ARG A 121 11.09 17.41 -11.98
N PHE A 122 12.06 17.64 -12.86
CA PHE A 122 13.34 16.90 -12.84
C PHE A 122 14.16 17.22 -11.58
N PHE A 123 14.26 18.50 -11.22
CA PHE A 123 15.02 18.94 -10.04
C PHE A 123 14.44 18.35 -8.74
N LEU A 124 13.12 18.49 -8.52
CA LEU A 124 12.47 17.90 -7.34
C LEU A 124 12.50 16.37 -7.41
N GLY A 125 12.32 15.78 -8.60
CA GLY A 125 12.40 14.34 -8.80
C GLY A 125 13.73 13.77 -8.34
N CYS A 126 14.85 14.37 -8.75
CA CYS A 126 16.19 13.99 -8.28
C CYS A 126 16.32 14.08 -6.75
N SER A 127 15.78 15.13 -6.13
CA SER A 127 15.82 15.28 -4.67
C SER A 127 15.02 14.20 -3.93
N VAL A 128 13.83 13.87 -4.44
CA VAL A 128 12.99 12.80 -3.88
C VAL A 128 13.68 11.43 -4.02
N VAL A 129 14.25 11.14 -5.20
CA VAL A 129 15.00 9.89 -5.44
C VAL A 129 16.21 9.80 -4.52
N LEU A 130 16.99 10.89 -4.37
CA LEU A 130 18.10 10.93 -3.41
C LEU A 130 17.65 10.70 -1.97
N GLY A 131 16.48 11.20 -1.58
CA GLY A 131 15.86 10.93 -0.29
C GLY A 131 15.53 9.46 -0.08
N PHE A 132 14.79 8.85 -1.01
CA PHE A 132 14.41 7.43 -0.95
C PHE A 132 15.63 6.49 -1.00
N VAL A 133 16.58 6.74 -1.90
CA VAL A 133 17.81 5.94 -2.00
C VAL A 133 18.67 6.09 -0.74
N GLY A 134 18.80 7.31 -0.21
CA GLY A 134 19.52 7.54 1.04
C GLY A 134 18.85 6.82 2.22
N TRP A 135 17.52 6.88 2.31
CA TRP A 135 16.75 6.29 3.40
C TRP A 135 16.80 4.76 3.37
N THR A 136 16.56 4.16 2.20
CA THR A 136 16.68 2.70 2.01
C THR A 136 18.10 2.21 2.30
N SER A 137 19.13 2.95 1.85
CA SER A 137 20.53 2.64 2.16
C SER A 137 20.81 2.69 3.67
N TYR A 138 20.29 3.72 4.36
CA TYR A 138 20.42 3.84 5.81
C TYR A 138 19.78 2.66 6.55
N VAL A 139 18.55 2.28 6.17
CA VAL A 139 17.85 1.14 6.77
C VAL A 139 18.62 -0.18 6.54
N VAL A 140 19.14 -0.40 5.34
CA VAL A 140 19.98 -1.57 5.04
C VAL A 140 21.24 -1.59 5.91
N LEU A 141 21.88 -0.44 6.12
CA LEU A 141 23.04 -0.34 7.02
C LEU A 141 22.70 -0.67 8.47
N VAL A 142 21.54 -0.21 8.97
CA VAL A 142 21.07 -0.55 10.32
C VAL A 142 20.83 -2.06 10.45
N ILE A 143 20.24 -2.70 9.44
CA ILE A 143 20.04 -4.16 9.42
C ILE A 143 21.40 -4.88 9.47
N LEU A 144 22.34 -4.49 8.62
CA LEU A 144 23.67 -5.09 8.55
C LEU A 144 24.43 -4.92 9.87
N LYS A 145 24.44 -3.73 10.45
CA LYS A 145 25.14 -3.45 11.72
C LYS A 145 24.60 -4.33 12.87
N THR A 146 23.28 -4.45 12.96
CA THR A 146 22.61 -5.20 14.03
C THR A 146 22.86 -6.71 13.92
N HIS A 147 22.98 -7.25 12.70
CA HIS A 147 22.96 -8.71 12.48
C HIS A 147 24.26 -9.32 11.99
N ALA A 148 25.12 -8.56 11.33
CA ALA A 148 26.39 -9.07 10.82
C ALA A 148 27.55 -8.94 11.82
N SER A 149 27.25 -8.71 13.12
CA SER A 149 28.25 -8.61 14.20
C SER A 149 29.42 -7.67 13.86
N LEU A 150 29.15 -6.60 13.11
CA LEU A 150 30.13 -5.56 12.75
C LEU A 150 30.27 -4.49 13.83
N ASP A 151 29.76 -4.71 15.04
CA ASP A 151 29.93 -3.79 16.17
C ASP A 151 31.39 -3.78 16.62
N ARG A 152 32.16 -2.86 16.02
CA ARG A 152 33.44 -2.40 16.56
C ARG A 152 33.23 -1.14 17.38
N HIS A 153 33.84 -1.10 18.56
CA HIS A 153 33.88 0.09 19.42
C HIS A 153 34.34 1.33 18.62
N PRO A 154 33.74 2.51 18.88
CA PRO A 154 34.14 3.74 18.21
C PRO A 154 35.60 4.08 18.56
N SER A 155 36.51 3.88 17.61
CA SER A 155 37.90 4.35 17.71
C SER A 155 37.95 5.88 17.74
N LEU A 156 38.90 6.51 18.44
CA LEU A 156 39.10 7.98 18.48
C LEU A 156 39.19 8.63 17.07
N LEU A 157 39.72 7.91 16.09
CA LEU A 157 39.77 8.31 14.67
C LEU A 157 38.39 8.49 14.03
N ASN A 158 37.36 7.84 14.58
CA ASN A 158 35.96 7.94 14.13
C ASN A 158 35.31 9.25 14.57
N GLN A 159 35.76 9.82 15.69
CA GLN A 159 35.23 11.06 16.24
C GLN A 159 35.65 12.26 15.36
N ASN A 160 36.93 12.35 14.96
CA ASN A 160 37.44 13.42 14.09
C ASN A 160 36.81 13.43 12.68
N HIS A 161 36.55 12.25 12.10
CA HIS A 161 35.89 12.15 10.79
C HIS A 161 34.41 12.56 10.88
N SER A 162 33.72 12.16 11.95
CA SER A 162 32.32 12.55 12.19
C SER A 162 32.13 14.06 12.29
N HIS A 163 33.05 14.78 12.96
CA HIS A 163 32.99 16.25 13.05
C HIS A 163 33.24 16.95 11.71
N THR A 164 34.09 16.38 10.86
CA THR A 164 34.36 16.94 9.53
C THR A 164 33.19 16.73 8.58
N LEU A 165 32.59 15.54 8.60
CA LEU A 165 31.38 15.23 7.84
C LEU A 165 30.19 16.11 8.29
N ALA A 166 30.02 16.32 9.60
CA ALA A 166 28.98 17.20 10.12
C ALA A 166 29.13 18.65 9.62
N ARG A 167 30.36 19.19 9.61
CA ARG A 167 30.64 20.53 9.04
C ARG A 167 30.30 20.60 7.55
N LEU A 168 30.63 19.57 6.78
CA LEU A 168 30.29 19.48 5.36
C LEU A 168 28.77 19.48 5.16
N CYS A 169 28.01 18.67 5.91
CA CYS A 169 26.55 18.65 5.81
C CYS A 169 25.91 19.98 6.20
N VAL A 170 26.41 20.67 7.23
CA VAL A 170 25.95 22.02 7.57
C VAL A 170 26.23 23.01 6.44
N CYS A 171 27.41 22.95 5.82
CA CYS A 171 27.75 23.78 4.66
C CYS A 171 26.80 23.50 3.49
N VAL A 172 26.54 22.24 3.16
CA VAL A 172 25.58 21.85 2.11
C VAL A 172 24.17 22.35 2.41
N THR A 173 23.69 22.22 3.65
CA THR A 173 22.39 22.76 4.07
C THR A 173 22.30 24.26 3.87
N VAL A 174 23.35 25.01 4.24
CA VAL A 174 23.40 26.48 4.06
C VAL A 174 23.41 26.83 2.57
N VAL A 175 24.17 26.11 1.74
CA VAL A 175 24.19 26.35 0.29
C VAL A 175 22.81 26.10 -0.33
N ILE A 176 22.14 25.00 0.03
CA ILE A 176 20.79 24.69 -0.46
C ILE A 176 19.78 25.74 0.00
N THR A 177 19.81 26.15 1.27
CA THR A 177 18.85 27.16 1.77
C THR A 177 19.08 28.52 1.13
N VAL A 178 20.33 28.96 0.96
CA VAL A 178 20.66 30.21 0.27
C VAL A 178 20.22 30.13 -1.19
N PHE A 179 20.46 29.02 -1.88
CA PHE A 179 20.01 28.81 -3.26
C PHE A 179 18.48 28.93 -3.39
N LEU A 180 17.72 28.27 -2.51
CA LEU A 180 16.25 28.32 -2.50
C LEU A 180 15.71 29.71 -2.11
N LEU A 181 16.40 30.42 -1.20
CA LEU A 181 16.06 31.80 -0.83
C LEU A 181 16.27 32.76 -2.00
N ILE A 182 17.37 32.62 -2.74
CA ILE A 182 17.64 33.40 -3.95
C ILE A 182 16.55 33.17 -5.00
N GLN A 183 16.09 31.93 -5.15
CA GLN A 183 15.01 31.58 -6.08
C GLN A 183 13.60 31.93 -5.60
N ARG A 184 13.45 32.46 -4.37
CA ARG A 184 12.14 32.69 -3.71
C ARG A 184 11.18 31.49 -3.83
N SER A 185 11.71 30.28 -3.67
CA SER A 185 10.93 29.05 -3.84
C SER A 185 9.86 28.91 -2.74
N PRO A 186 8.74 28.23 -3.02
CA PRO A 186 7.74 27.89 -2.00
C PRO A 186 8.33 27.07 -0.84
N VAL A 187 7.70 27.14 0.34
CA VAL A 187 8.14 26.40 1.55
C VAL A 187 8.27 24.89 1.32
N THR A 188 7.43 24.32 0.44
CA THR A 188 7.48 22.90 0.09
C THR A 188 8.82 22.47 -0.50
N TYR A 189 9.52 23.35 -1.23
CA TYR A 189 10.80 23.04 -1.86
C TYR A 189 11.91 22.85 -0.82
N TYR A 190 11.86 23.61 0.27
CA TYR A 190 12.80 23.47 1.39
C TYR A 190 12.69 22.08 2.02
N ILE A 191 11.46 21.58 2.22
CA ILE A 191 11.23 20.25 2.79
C ILE A 191 11.88 19.18 1.89
N TYR A 192 11.63 19.23 0.57
CA TYR A 192 12.16 18.23 -0.36
C TYR A 192 13.68 18.28 -0.51
N CYS A 193 14.29 19.47 -0.56
CA CYS A 193 15.73 19.61 -0.81
C CYS A 193 16.58 19.40 0.44
N LEU A 194 16.03 19.69 1.63
CA LEU A 194 16.76 19.55 2.89
C LEU A 194 16.71 18.13 3.45
N LEU A 195 15.63 17.38 3.22
CA LEU A 195 15.44 16.03 3.78
C LEU A 195 16.56 15.03 3.41
N PRO A 196 17.11 15.01 2.17
CA PRO A 196 18.20 14.10 1.83
C PRO A 196 19.48 14.35 2.64
N VAL A 197 19.75 15.59 3.07
CA VAL A 197 21.01 15.96 3.74
C VAL A 197 21.25 15.20 5.06
N PRO A 198 20.34 15.21 6.05
CA PRO A 198 20.51 14.46 7.30
C PRO A 198 20.47 12.94 7.09
N VAL A 199 19.74 12.47 6.08
CA VAL A 199 19.66 11.04 5.74
C VAL A 199 21.02 10.57 5.21
N TRP A 200 21.59 11.25 4.22
CA TRP A 200 22.91 10.93 3.69
C TRP A 200 24.03 11.16 4.69
N TYR A 201 23.92 12.14 5.59
CA TYR A 201 24.82 12.27 6.73
C TYR A 201 24.87 10.97 7.56
N SER A 202 23.70 10.38 7.84
CA SER A 202 23.59 9.16 8.63
C SER A 202 24.18 7.94 7.91
N VAL A 203 24.00 7.85 6.58
CA VAL A 203 24.64 6.83 5.73
C VAL A 203 26.17 6.98 5.72
N LEU A 204 26.66 8.19 5.44
CA LEU A 204 28.09 8.49 5.32
C LEU A 204 28.84 8.40 6.66
N LYS A 205 28.16 8.67 7.78
CA LYS A 205 28.73 8.48 9.12
C LYS A 205 29.18 7.03 9.34
N GLU A 206 28.46 6.08 8.73
CA GLU A 206 28.74 4.64 8.84
C GLU A 206 29.55 4.10 7.64
N TYR A 207 30.28 4.96 6.89
CA TYR A 207 31.00 4.54 5.68
C TYR A 207 31.94 3.35 5.89
N ARG A 208 32.46 3.15 7.10
CA ARG A 208 33.35 2.02 7.40
C ARG A 208 32.64 0.68 7.26
N THR A 209 31.38 0.60 7.69
CA THR A 209 30.55 -0.61 7.51
C THR A 209 30.30 -0.90 6.03
N LEU A 210 30.11 0.13 5.21
CA LEU A 210 30.06 0.01 3.75
C LEU A 210 31.38 -0.50 3.17
N THR A 211 32.52 0.04 3.61
CA THR A 211 33.82 -0.42 3.12
C THR A 211 34.14 -1.84 3.55
N ASP A 212 33.72 -2.26 4.75
CA ASP A 212 33.88 -3.62 5.25
C ASP A 212 32.95 -4.60 4.51
N LEU A 213 31.74 -4.19 4.15
CA LEU A 213 30.84 -4.93 3.27
C LEU A 213 31.45 -5.12 1.87
N VAL A 214 31.99 -4.06 1.27
CA VAL A 214 32.64 -4.13 -0.05
C VAL A 214 33.90 -5.01 0.00
N ARG A 215 34.67 -4.98 1.09
CA ARG A 215 35.84 -5.85 1.27
C ARG A 215 35.46 -7.31 1.53
N SER A 216 34.32 -7.57 2.15
CA SER A 216 33.79 -8.93 2.37
C SER A 216 32.97 -9.47 1.20
N ALA A 217 32.57 -8.62 0.25
CA ALA A 217 31.86 -8.99 -0.97
C ALA A 217 32.47 -10.16 -1.77
N PRO A 218 33.81 -10.25 -1.99
CA PRO A 218 34.40 -11.39 -2.70
C PRO A 218 34.35 -12.73 -1.93
N SER A 219 34.13 -12.70 -0.61
CA SER A 219 33.99 -13.91 0.22
C SER A 219 32.55 -14.46 0.25
N LEU A 220 31.58 -13.66 -0.19
CA LEU A 220 30.18 -14.04 -0.27
C LEU A 220 29.89 -14.73 -1.61
N PRO A 221 28.95 -15.69 -1.67
CA PRO A 221 28.50 -16.26 -2.92
C PRO A 221 27.71 -15.23 -3.72
N LEU A 222 28.41 -14.32 -4.42
CA LEU A 222 27.84 -13.20 -5.17
C LEU A 222 26.73 -13.63 -6.13
N TRP A 223 26.89 -14.79 -6.78
CA TRP A 223 25.88 -15.35 -7.66
C TRP A 223 24.56 -15.68 -6.95
N LYS A 224 24.63 -16.22 -5.73
CA LYS A 224 23.42 -16.48 -4.93
C LYS A 224 22.77 -15.17 -4.50
N CYS A 225 23.56 -14.19 -4.05
CA CYS A 225 23.06 -12.87 -3.66
C CYS A 225 22.37 -12.15 -4.83
N LEU A 226 23.01 -12.15 -6.00
CA LEU A 226 22.45 -11.59 -7.23
C LEU A 226 21.13 -12.29 -7.61
N GLY A 227 21.08 -13.63 -7.53
CA GLY A 227 19.85 -14.39 -7.77
C GLY A 227 18.71 -14.00 -6.83
N TYR A 228 18.98 -13.83 -5.54
CA TYR A 228 17.99 -13.35 -4.58
C TYR A 228 17.56 -11.91 -4.84
N LEU A 229 18.49 -11.02 -5.21
CA LEU A 229 18.17 -9.63 -5.54
C LEU A 229 17.27 -9.54 -6.77
N VAL A 230 17.59 -10.28 -7.84
CA VAL A 230 16.76 -10.35 -9.05
C VAL A 230 15.37 -10.92 -8.72
N LEU A 231 15.29 -11.95 -7.87
CA LEU A 231 14.02 -12.53 -7.45
C LEU A 231 13.17 -11.53 -6.65
N VAL A 232 13.78 -10.79 -5.72
CA VAL A 232 13.08 -9.75 -4.93
C VAL A 232 12.65 -8.59 -5.83
N ALA A 233 13.50 -8.15 -6.76
CA ALA A 233 13.14 -7.11 -7.73
C ALA A 233 11.95 -7.55 -8.60
N PHE A 234 12.00 -8.75 -9.18
CA PHE A 234 10.85 -9.31 -9.91
C PHE A 234 9.60 -9.43 -9.03
N GLY A 235 9.78 -9.82 -7.77
CA GLY A 235 8.70 -9.89 -6.80
C GLY A 235 8.06 -8.52 -6.51
N ILE A 236 8.85 -7.46 -6.41
CA ILE A 236 8.37 -6.08 -6.24
C ILE A 236 7.65 -5.61 -7.50
N GLU A 237 8.19 -5.89 -8.69
CA GLU A 237 7.52 -5.56 -9.95
C GLU A 237 6.15 -6.23 -10.06
N LEU A 238 6.06 -7.52 -9.73
CA LEU A 238 4.78 -8.23 -9.70
C LEU A 238 3.76 -7.58 -8.74
N LEU A 239 4.23 -7.10 -7.58
CA LEU A 239 3.39 -6.36 -6.64
C LEU A 239 2.95 -5.01 -7.21
N VAL A 240 3.81 -4.28 -7.90
CA VAL A 240 3.43 -2.99 -8.50
C VAL A 240 2.41 -3.19 -9.61
N VAL A 241 2.64 -4.15 -10.52
CA VAL A 241 1.69 -4.45 -11.60
C VAL A 241 0.33 -4.90 -11.04
N SER A 242 0.29 -5.50 -9.84
CA SER A 242 -0.97 -5.91 -9.21
C SER A 242 -1.95 -4.78 -8.93
N PHE A 243 -1.47 -3.54 -8.74
CA PHE A 243 -2.33 -2.35 -8.57
C PHE A 243 -3.03 -1.96 -9.88
N PHE A 244 -2.42 -2.25 -11.04
CA PHE A 244 -3.03 -2.04 -12.35
C PHE A 244 -3.92 -3.24 -12.75
N HIS A 245 -3.43 -4.46 -12.51
CA HIS A 245 -4.10 -5.69 -12.87
C HIS A 245 -4.10 -6.69 -11.71
N ARG A 246 -5.24 -6.82 -11.02
CA ARG A 246 -5.40 -7.73 -9.86
C ARG A 246 -5.08 -9.19 -10.19
N ALA A 247 -5.28 -9.61 -11.44
CA ALA A 247 -4.93 -10.94 -11.91
C ALA A 247 -3.44 -11.30 -11.70
N MET A 248 -2.55 -10.31 -11.56
CA MET A 248 -1.14 -10.58 -11.24
C MET A 248 -0.94 -11.16 -9.84
N LEU A 249 -1.87 -10.93 -8.90
CA LEU A 249 -1.85 -11.61 -7.59
C LEU A 249 -2.18 -13.10 -7.73
N THR A 250 -3.06 -13.47 -8.66
CA THR A 250 -3.33 -14.88 -9.01
C THR A 250 -2.08 -15.54 -9.56
N VAL A 251 -1.36 -14.86 -10.46
CA VAL A 251 -0.07 -15.33 -10.98
C VAL A 251 0.95 -15.48 -9.86
N GLY A 252 1.08 -14.48 -8.98
CA GLY A 252 1.95 -14.52 -7.81
C GLY A 252 1.62 -15.68 -6.88
N LEU A 253 0.35 -15.91 -6.56
CA LEU A 253 -0.10 -17.04 -5.73
C LEU A 253 0.17 -18.39 -6.39
N ALA A 254 0.01 -18.49 -7.70
CA ALA A 254 0.36 -19.70 -8.45
C ALA A 254 1.88 -19.97 -8.37
N VAL A 255 2.73 -18.95 -8.52
CA VAL A 255 4.19 -19.10 -8.35
C VAL A 255 4.54 -19.49 -6.92
N LEU A 256 3.92 -18.87 -5.91
CA LEU A 256 4.13 -19.21 -4.50
C LEU A 256 3.68 -20.64 -4.16
N SER A 257 2.65 -21.16 -4.83
CA SER A 257 2.19 -22.55 -4.65
C SER A 257 3.28 -23.59 -4.97
N LEU A 258 4.23 -23.24 -5.86
CA LEU A 258 5.33 -24.10 -6.28
C LEU A 258 6.51 -24.13 -5.30
N TRP A 259 6.57 -23.20 -4.34
CA TRP A 259 7.71 -23.06 -3.43
C TRP A 259 8.07 -24.33 -2.65
N PRO A 260 7.13 -25.10 -2.04
CA PRO A 260 7.47 -26.32 -1.32
C PRO A 260 8.08 -27.42 -2.19
N PHE A 261 7.80 -27.39 -3.50
CA PHE A 261 8.38 -28.33 -4.46
C PHE A 261 9.79 -27.92 -4.84
N LEU A 262 10.00 -26.62 -5.14
CA LEU A 262 11.31 -26.06 -5.51
C LEU A 262 12.34 -26.15 -4.37
N SER A 263 11.88 -26.04 -3.12
CA SER A 263 12.72 -26.11 -1.92
C SER A 263 12.99 -27.54 -1.42
N GLY A 264 12.42 -28.57 -2.06
CA GLY A 264 12.54 -29.96 -1.62
C GLY A 264 11.76 -30.30 -0.33
N LEU A 265 10.99 -29.36 0.22
CA LEU A 265 10.16 -29.57 1.42
C LEU A 265 9.08 -30.64 1.20
N PHE A 266 8.63 -30.82 -0.04
CA PHE A 266 7.67 -31.85 -0.42
C PHE A 266 8.12 -33.27 -0.01
N GLY A 267 9.42 -33.56 -0.07
CA GLY A 267 9.95 -34.88 0.33
C GLY A 267 9.77 -35.16 1.83
N LYS A 268 9.86 -34.12 2.68
CA LYS A 268 9.79 -34.25 4.14
C LYS A 268 8.36 -34.09 4.69
N ALA A 269 7.57 -33.17 4.13
CA ALA A 269 6.26 -32.79 4.69
C ALA A 269 5.14 -32.77 3.63
N LYS A 270 4.94 -33.91 2.94
CA LYS A 270 3.96 -34.07 1.83
C LYS A 270 2.60 -33.43 2.10
N PHE A 271 1.97 -33.78 3.24
CA PHE A 271 0.62 -33.28 3.56
C PHE A 271 0.57 -31.74 3.69
N ARG A 272 1.55 -31.13 4.37
CA ARG A 272 1.60 -29.68 4.54
C ARG A 272 1.89 -28.97 3.23
N SER A 273 2.81 -29.49 2.43
CA SER A 273 3.13 -28.96 1.10
C SER A 273 1.92 -28.99 0.14
N VAL A 274 1.16 -30.09 0.13
CA VAL A 274 -0.08 -30.18 -0.66
C VAL A 274 -1.12 -29.18 -0.15
N SER A 275 -1.30 -29.08 1.17
CA SER A 275 -2.23 -28.11 1.76
C SER A 275 -1.86 -26.65 1.44
N TRP A 276 -0.57 -26.32 1.33
CA TRP A 276 -0.10 -24.99 0.92
C TRP A 276 -0.44 -24.72 -0.54
N CYS A 277 -0.12 -25.68 -1.41
CA CYS A 277 -0.43 -25.56 -2.83
C CYS A 277 -1.94 -25.33 -3.04
N LEU A 278 -2.78 -26.15 -2.39
CA LEU A 278 -4.23 -26.01 -2.45
C LEU A 278 -4.72 -24.68 -1.87
N GLY A 279 -4.19 -24.26 -0.71
CA GLY A 279 -4.54 -22.96 -0.10
C GLY A 279 -4.18 -21.77 -0.99
N CYS A 280 -2.99 -21.77 -1.61
CA CYS A 280 -2.58 -20.75 -2.57
C CYS A 280 -3.49 -20.71 -3.79
N LEU A 281 -3.83 -21.87 -4.38
CA LEU A 281 -4.71 -21.95 -5.55
C LEU A 281 -6.15 -21.51 -5.24
N CYS A 282 -6.69 -21.89 -4.08
CA CYS A 282 -7.99 -21.41 -3.62
C CYS A 282 -7.99 -19.89 -3.43
N LEU A 283 -6.93 -19.32 -2.84
CA LEU A 283 -6.81 -17.88 -2.67
C LEU A 283 -6.63 -17.15 -4.02
N ALA A 284 -5.99 -17.80 -5.00
CA ALA A 284 -5.75 -17.24 -6.32
C ALA A 284 -7.03 -16.98 -7.13
N ALA A 285 -8.15 -17.62 -6.76
CA ALA A 285 -9.45 -17.35 -7.38
C ALA A 285 -10.02 -15.96 -7.04
N PHE A 286 -9.72 -15.42 -5.85
CA PHE A 286 -10.35 -14.18 -5.37
C PHE A 286 -9.96 -12.93 -6.16
N PRO A 287 -8.68 -12.70 -6.52
CA PRO A 287 -8.30 -11.54 -7.35
C PRO A 287 -8.95 -11.51 -8.74
N LEU A 288 -9.40 -12.67 -9.25
CA LEU A 288 -10.11 -12.78 -10.53
C LEU A 288 -11.62 -12.53 -10.39
N MET A 289 -12.17 -12.56 -9.17
CA MET A 289 -13.60 -12.37 -8.98
C MET A 289 -14.00 -10.93 -9.28
N PRO A 290 -15.14 -10.69 -9.95
CA PRO A 290 -15.64 -9.36 -10.20
C PRO A 290 -16.05 -8.70 -8.87
N VAL A 291 -15.72 -7.42 -8.72
CA VAL A 291 -15.87 -6.73 -7.43
C VAL A 291 -17.22 -6.06 -7.24
N VAL A 292 -17.89 -5.64 -8.32
CA VAL A 292 -19.07 -4.76 -8.23
C VAL A 292 -20.21 -5.36 -9.04
N GLY A 293 -21.45 -5.20 -8.54
CA GLY A 293 -22.66 -5.31 -9.36
C GLY A 293 -23.27 -6.70 -9.47
N ARG A 294 -23.02 -7.61 -8.52
CA ARG A 294 -23.78 -8.87 -8.44
C ARG A 294 -24.82 -8.81 -7.34
N GLU A 295 -25.93 -9.48 -7.60
CA GLU A 295 -26.97 -9.73 -6.61
C GLU A 295 -26.36 -10.37 -5.35
N PRO A 296 -26.79 -9.94 -4.15
CA PRO A 296 -26.26 -10.49 -2.91
C PRO A 296 -26.55 -11.99 -2.85
N ASN A 297 -25.49 -12.80 -2.74
CA ASN A 297 -25.61 -14.25 -2.62
C ASN A 297 -25.27 -14.68 -1.20
N ILE A 298 -26.31 -14.74 -0.38
CA ILE A 298 -26.17 -14.99 1.06
C ILE A 298 -25.84 -16.44 1.35
N HIS A 299 -26.15 -17.36 0.43
CA HIS A 299 -25.73 -18.76 0.56
C HIS A 299 -24.20 -18.91 0.60
N LEU A 300 -23.45 -18.00 -0.04
CA LEU A 300 -21.99 -17.98 0.05
C LEU A 300 -21.51 -17.48 1.42
N VAL A 301 -22.24 -16.55 2.04
CA VAL A 301 -21.96 -16.06 3.39
C VAL A 301 -22.21 -17.16 4.43
N THR A 302 -23.32 -17.89 4.32
CA THR A 302 -23.58 -19.04 5.19
C THR A 302 -22.56 -20.16 4.98
N CYS A 303 -22.17 -20.42 3.72
CA CYS A 303 -21.09 -21.36 3.37
C CYS A 303 -19.76 -20.95 4.03
N ALA A 304 -19.40 -19.67 4.03
CA ALA A 304 -18.22 -19.17 4.71
C ALA A 304 -18.29 -19.39 6.24
N GLY A 305 -19.47 -19.20 6.84
CA GLY A 305 -19.73 -19.55 8.23
C GLY A 305 -19.49 -21.03 8.51
N VAL A 306 -20.08 -21.93 7.71
CA VAL A 306 -19.89 -23.38 7.85
C VAL A 306 -18.41 -23.76 7.68
N LEU A 307 -17.72 -23.18 6.69
CA LEU A 307 -16.30 -23.42 6.46
C LEU A 307 -15.46 -23.01 7.69
N SER A 308 -15.74 -21.84 8.27
CA SER A 308 -15.04 -21.35 9.47
C SER A 308 -15.28 -22.24 10.71
N LEU A 309 -16.49 -22.81 10.85
CA LEU A 309 -16.80 -23.77 11.90
C LEU A 309 -16.08 -25.09 11.68
N PHE A 310 -16.04 -25.57 10.44
CA PHE A 310 -15.34 -26.79 10.06
C PHE A 310 -13.83 -26.68 10.32
N THR A 311 -13.19 -25.59 9.88
CA THR A 311 -11.74 -25.37 10.14
C THR A 311 -11.44 -25.31 11.63
N SER A 312 -12.32 -24.67 12.41
CA SER A 312 -12.16 -24.55 13.87
C SER A 312 -12.35 -25.90 14.57
N ALA A 313 -13.32 -26.71 14.14
CA ALA A 313 -13.56 -28.06 14.65
C ALA A 313 -12.39 -29.00 14.34
N CYS A 314 -11.87 -28.98 13.10
CA CYS A 314 -10.70 -29.78 12.72
C CYS A 314 -9.47 -29.40 13.54
N TYR A 315 -9.25 -28.11 13.78
CA TYR A 315 -8.15 -27.63 14.62
C TYR A 315 -8.31 -28.08 16.08
N LEU A 316 -9.50 -27.90 16.68
CA LEU A 316 -9.78 -28.35 18.05
C LEU A 316 -9.61 -29.86 18.20
N TRP A 317 -10.06 -30.64 17.21
CA TRP A 317 -9.88 -32.08 17.16
C TRP A 317 -8.39 -32.47 17.15
N SER A 318 -7.60 -31.84 16.29
CA SER A 318 -6.15 -32.07 16.25
C SER A 318 -5.45 -31.64 17.54
N ALA A 319 -5.91 -30.58 18.20
CA ALA A 319 -5.34 -30.10 19.45
C ALA A 319 -5.63 -31.06 20.62
N LEU A 320 -6.87 -31.58 20.69
CA LEU A 320 -7.31 -32.54 21.71
C LEU A 320 -6.50 -33.85 21.67
N GLN A 321 -6.05 -34.28 20.48
CA GLN A 321 -5.21 -35.47 20.34
C GLN A 321 -3.78 -35.29 20.88
N LYS A 322 -3.27 -34.05 20.91
CA LYS A 322 -1.87 -33.75 21.28
C LYS A 322 -1.72 -33.36 22.75
N ALA A 323 -2.67 -32.62 23.31
CA ALA A 323 -2.66 -32.23 24.71
C ALA A 323 -4.08 -31.95 25.24
N PRO A 324 -4.39 -32.31 26.50
CA PRO A 324 -5.68 -31.99 27.09
C PRO A 324 -5.83 -30.47 27.27
N LEU A 325 -6.92 -29.92 26.74
CA LEU A 325 -7.30 -28.52 26.92
C LEU A 325 -7.86 -28.30 28.33
N HIS A 326 -7.57 -27.15 28.94
CA HIS A 326 -8.27 -26.75 30.16
C HIS A 326 -9.78 -26.60 29.86
N LEU A 327 -10.62 -27.05 30.79
CA LEU A 327 -12.08 -27.03 30.64
C LEU A 327 -12.63 -25.62 30.34
N THR A 328 -12.04 -24.58 30.92
CA THR A 328 -12.40 -23.19 30.70
C THR A 328 -12.13 -22.74 29.26
N ASP A 329 -10.98 -23.10 28.71
CA ASP A 329 -10.60 -22.71 27.34
C ASP A 329 -11.49 -23.43 26.32
N ARG A 330 -11.83 -24.70 26.59
CA ARG A 330 -12.78 -25.47 25.77
C ARG A 330 -14.17 -24.83 25.74
N GLN A 331 -14.69 -24.40 26.89
CA GLN A 331 -15.99 -23.72 26.97
C GLN A 331 -15.97 -22.41 26.18
N GLN A 332 -14.90 -21.61 26.30
CA GLN A 332 -14.75 -20.37 25.53
C GLN A 332 -14.78 -20.61 24.02
N PHE A 333 -14.06 -21.61 23.51
CA PHE A 333 -14.06 -21.91 22.07
C PHE A 333 -15.43 -22.38 21.57
N ILE A 334 -16.14 -23.21 22.35
CA ILE A 334 -17.51 -23.64 22.00
C ILE A 334 -18.45 -22.44 21.93
N THR A 335 -18.37 -21.51 22.89
CA THR A 335 -19.16 -20.27 22.87
C THR A 335 -18.81 -19.41 21.66
N GLN A 336 -17.53 -19.25 21.31
CA GLN A 336 -17.10 -18.50 20.12
C GLN A 336 -17.57 -19.15 18.81
N MET A 337 -17.53 -20.47 18.70
CA MET A 337 -18.07 -21.20 17.55
C MET A 337 -19.58 -21.03 17.43
N LEU A 338 -20.34 -21.13 18.53
CA LEU A 338 -21.78 -20.88 18.52
C LEU A 338 -22.09 -19.44 18.11
N HIS A 339 -21.29 -18.48 18.55
CA HIS A 339 -21.43 -17.09 18.15
C HIS A 339 -21.18 -16.87 16.65
N VAL A 340 -20.18 -17.53 16.06
CA VAL A 340 -19.95 -17.53 14.61
C VAL A 340 -21.16 -18.12 13.86
N ALA A 341 -21.75 -19.21 14.36
CA ALA A 341 -22.94 -19.81 13.76
C ALA A 341 -24.13 -18.83 13.73
N VAL A 342 -24.34 -18.09 14.82
CA VAL A 342 -25.35 -17.01 14.88
C VAL A 342 -25.03 -15.92 13.85
N CYS A 343 -23.78 -15.45 13.80
CA CYS A 343 -23.36 -14.40 12.85
C CYS A 343 -23.42 -14.84 11.38
N ALA A 344 -23.30 -16.13 11.09
CA ALA A 344 -23.51 -16.67 9.75
C ALA A 344 -24.99 -16.64 9.33
N TYR A 345 -25.92 -16.75 10.29
CA TYR A 345 -27.36 -16.78 10.02
C TYR A 345 -27.99 -15.38 9.99
N VAL A 346 -27.51 -14.44 10.81
CA VAL A 346 -28.05 -13.06 10.90
C VAL A 346 -28.17 -12.34 9.54
N PRO A 347 -27.19 -12.38 8.63
CA PRO A 347 -27.31 -11.76 7.31
C PRO A 347 -28.51 -12.29 6.50
N SER A 348 -28.78 -13.59 6.60
CA SER A 348 -29.94 -14.21 5.92
C SER A 348 -31.27 -13.75 6.48
N LEU A 349 -31.37 -13.61 7.80
CA LEU A 349 -32.55 -13.05 8.47
C LEU A 349 -32.76 -11.58 8.08
N THR A 350 -31.70 -10.78 8.11
CA THR A 350 -31.75 -9.37 7.75
C THR A 350 -32.22 -9.19 6.31
N HIS A 351 -31.66 -9.97 5.38
CA HIS A 351 -32.08 -9.89 3.98
C HIS A 351 -33.53 -10.32 3.77
N SER A 352 -33.98 -11.41 4.40
CA SER A 352 -35.39 -11.85 4.32
C SER A 352 -36.34 -10.78 4.85
N SER A 353 -36.00 -10.12 5.97
CA SER A 353 -36.81 -9.04 6.56
C SER A 353 -36.89 -7.81 5.64
N LEU A 354 -35.77 -7.45 5.00
CA LEU A 354 -35.71 -6.34 4.04
C LEU A 354 -36.49 -6.66 2.76
N GLN A 355 -36.40 -7.88 2.23
CA GLN A 355 -37.21 -8.34 1.10
C GLN A 355 -38.72 -8.28 1.41
N GLN A 356 -39.11 -8.64 2.64
CA GLN A 356 -40.48 -8.56 3.13
C GLN A 356 -40.91 -7.13 3.50
N LYS A 357 -40.05 -6.12 3.33
CA LYS A 357 -40.29 -4.71 3.68
C LYS A 357 -40.63 -4.46 5.16
N GLN A 358 -40.24 -5.37 6.05
CA GLN A 358 -40.46 -5.25 7.51
C GLN A 358 -39.40 -4.38 8.19
N GLY A 359 -38.42 -3.86 7.43
CA GLY A 359 -37.32 -3.06 7.97
C GLY A 359 -36.22 -3.92 8.59
N LEU A 360 -35.30 -3.27 9.33
CA LEU A 360 -34.20 -3.94 10.02
C LEU A 360 -34.67 -4.41 11.41
N PRO A 361 -34.61 -5.73 11.71
CA PRO A 361 -34.98 -6.23 13.03
C PRO A 361 -34.04 -5.70 14.13
N LEU A 362 -34.59 -5.20 15.24
CA LEU A 362 -33.82 -4.66 16.36
C LEU A 362 -32.87 -5.69 16.98
N LEU A 363 -33.28 -6.95 17.04
CA LEU A 363 -32.44 -8.04 17.59
C LEU A 363 -31.18 -8.27 16.74
N ASN A 364 -31.32 -8.26 15.41
CA ASN A 364 -30.18 -8.38 14.50
C ASN A 364 -29.23 -7.19 14.67
N GLN A 365 -29.78 -5.98 14.81
CA GLN A 365 -28.98 -4.78 15.05
C GLN A 365 -28.18 -4.87 16.37
N ILE A 366 -28.81 -5.30 17.46
CA ILE A 366 -28.14 -5.50 18.75
C ILE A 366 -27.02 -6.55 18.62
N ILE A 367 -27.29 -7.69 17.98
CA ILE A 367 -26.28 -8.72 17.75
C ILE A 367 -25.12 -8.16 16.93
N SER A 368 -25.38 -7.39 15.87
CA SER A 368 -24.33 -6.83 15.02
C SER A 368 -23.41 -5.87 15.78
N TRP A 369 -23.98 -4.91 16.51
CA TRP A 369 -23.19 -3.93 17.29
C TRP A 369 -22.43 -4.58 18.46
N THR A 370 -23.05 -5.54 19.15
CA THR A 370 -22.37 -6.27 20.24
C THR A 370 -21.24 -7.17 19.71
N THR A 371 -21.42 -7.79 18.54
CA THR A 371 -20.38 -8.57 17.87
C THR A 371 -19.19 -7.70 17.46
N LEU A 372 -19.47 -6.51 16.90
CA LEU A 372 -18.41 -5.56 16.53
C LEU A 372 -17.58 -5.13 17.75
N ALA A 373 -18.24 -4.73 18.85
CA ALA A 373 -17.55 -4.32 20.08
C ALA A 373 -16.78 -5.46 20.75
N SER A 374 -17.31 -6.68 20.73
CA SER A 374 -16.68 -7.84 21.36
C SER A 374 -15.53 -8.45 20.54
N SER A 375 -15.43 -8.14 19.24
CA SER A 375 -14.44 -8.70 18.31
C SER A 375 -12.98 -8.56 18.77
N MET A 376 -12.63 -7.44 19.40
CA MET A 376 -11.28 -7.17 19.95
C MET A 376 -11.10 -7.66 21.39
N LEU A 377 -12.19 -7.71 22.17
CA LEU A 377 -12.15 -8.07 23.58
C LEU A 377 -12.10 -9.59 23.81
N LEU A 378 -12.84 -10.36 22.99
CA LEU A 378 -12.96 -11.80 23.15
C LEU A 378 -11.61 -12.54 23.01
N PRO A 379 -10.72 -12.20 22.05
CA PRO A 379 -9.41 -12.82 21.97
C PRO A 379 -8.56 -12.63 23.23
N LEU A 380 -8.65 -11.46 23.87
CA LEU A 380 -7.87 -11.11 25.07
C LEU A 380 -8.22 -11.98 26.29
N LEU A 381 -9.39 -12.62 26.30
CA LEU A 381 -9.83 -13.52 27.38
C LEU A 381 -9.27 -14.94 27.23
N SER A 382 -8.82 -15.31 26.03
CA SER A 382 -8.32 -16.65 25.71
C SER A 382 -6.90 -16.90 26.26
N SER A 383 -6.40 -18.13 26.14
CA SER A 383 -4.99 -18.44 26.48
C SER A 383 -4.01 -17.71 25.55
N THR A 384 -2.78 -17.45 26.02
CA THR A 384 -1.69 -16.84 25.22
C THR A 384 -0.86 -17.86 24.44
N ARG A 385 -1.20 -19.15 24.51
CA ARG A 385 -0.62 -20.19 23.64
C ARG A 385 -0.91 -19.85 22.18
N ILE A 386 0.12 -19.94 21.33
CA ILE A 386 0.09 -19.46 19.94
C ILE A 386 -1.20 -19.84 19.22
N PHE A 387 -1.46 -21.14 19.08
CA PHE A 387 -2.56 -21.58 18.26
C PHE A 387 -3.93 -21.37 18.90
N HIS A 388 -4.04 -21.39 20.23
CA HIS A 388 -5.29 -21.04 20.93
C HIS A 388 -5.65 -19.58 20.72
N ARG A 389 -4.65 -18.70 20.84
CA ARG A 389 -4.82 -17.28 20.64
C ARG A 389 -5.20 -16.96 19.20
N LEU A 390 -4.49 -17.54 18.22
CA LEU A 390 -4.79 -17.37 16.80
C LEU A 390 -6.20 -17.87 16.44
N LEU A 391 -6.62 -19.03 16.96
CA LEU A 391 -7.98 -19.52 16.73
C LEU A 391 -9.03 -18.57 17.32
N SER A 392 -8.80 -18.04 18.51
CA SER A 392 -9.73 -17.11 19.16
C SER A 392 -9.85 -15.79 18.38
N ILE A 393 -8.72 -15.26 17.89
CA ILE A 393 -8.69 -14.09 16.99
C ILE A 393 -9.43 -14.40 15.69
N PHE A 394 -9.17 -15.55 15.07
CA PHE A 394 -9.84 -15.94 13.82
C PHE A 394 -11.36 -16.03 13.99
N LEU A 395 -11.85 -16.69 15.04
CA LEU A 395 -13.27 -16.86 15.31
C LEU A 395 -13.97 -15.51 15.57
N SER A 396 -13.36 -14.63 16.39
CA SER A 396 -13.97 -13.34 16.71
C SER A 396 -14.02 -12.40 15.49
N LEU A 397 -12.95 -12.34 14.71
CA LEU A 397 -12.87 -11.50 13.52
C LEU A 397 -13.77 -12.03 12.38
N THR A 398 -13.85 -13.34 12.20
CA THR A 398 -14.71 -13.96 11.19
C THR A 398 -16.18 -13.69 11.50
N ALA A 399 -16.60 -13.77 12.77
CA ALA A 399 -17.97 -13.42 13.17
C ALA A 399 -18.34 -11.98 12.73
N THR A 400 -17.45 -11.01 12.97
CA THR A 400 -17.68 -9.63 12.53
C THR A 400 -17.65 -9.47 11.01
N TYR A 401 -16.74 -10.17 10.32
CA TYR A 401 -16.62 -10.09 8.86
C TYR A 401 -17.87 -10.64 8.15
N LEU A 402 -18.45 -11.74 8.64
CA LEU A 402 -19.67 -12.33 8.09
C LEU A 402 -20.85 -11.35 8.13
N LEU A 403 -20.97 -10.57 9.20
CA LEU A 403 -22.03 -9.55 9.33
C LEU A 403 -21.86 -8.37 8.36
N LEU A 404 -20.64 -8.12 7.89
CA LEU A 404 -20.28 -7.05 6.96
C LEU A 404 -20.19 -7.51 5.49
N SER A 405 -20.62 -8.75 5.21
CA SER A 405 -20.47 -9.38 3.89
C SER A 405 -21.81 -9.75 3.27
N THR A 406 -21.92 -9.59 1.95
CA THR A 406 -23.14 -9.89 1.18
C THR A 406 -22.96 -10.93 0.07
N GLY A 407 -21.72 -11.37 -0.19
CA GLY A 407 -21.41 -12.28 -1.28
C GLY A 407 -20.18 -13.16 -1.07
N SER A 408 -19.48 -13.47 -2.18
CA SER A 408 -18.33 -14.40 -2.21
C SER A 408 -17.13 -13.92 -1.39
N GLU A 409 -17.01 -12.61 -1.17
CA GLU A 409 -16.00 -11.99 -0.30
C GLU A 409 -15.98 -12.57 1.13
N ALA A 410 -17.10 -13.12 1.61
CA ALA A 410 -17.21 -13.78 2.93
C ALA A 410 -16.29 -15.00 3.06
N LEU A 411 -16.00 -15.69 1.94
CA LEU A 411 -15.15 -16.88 1.90
C LEU A 411 -13.66 -16.53 2.02
N PHE A 412 -13.27 -15.27 1.80
CA PHE A 412 -11.87 -14.87 1.77
C PHE A 412 -11.15 -15.04 3.12
N PRO A 413 -11.65 -14.53 4.27
CA PRO A 413 -10.94 -14.67 5.54
C PRO A 413 -10.75 -16.13 6.02
N PRO A 414 -11.73 -17.06 5.89
CA PRO A 414 -11.51 -18.47 6.22
C PRO A 414 -10.46 -19.16 5.33
N VAL A 415 -10.43 -18.87 4.04
CA VAL A 415 -9.40 -19.44 3.13
C VAL A 415 -8.03 -18.83 3.44
N LEU A 416 -7.96 -17.53 3.68
CA LEU A 416 -6.73 -16.84 4.09
C LEU A 416 -6.19 -17.39 5.40
N SER A 417 -7.04 -17.59 6.42
CA SER A 417 -6.61 -18.12 7.72
C SER A 417 -6.11 -19.55 7.63
N TRP A 418 -6.71 -20.39 6.78
CA TRP A 418 -6.19 -21.72 6.48
C TRP A 418 -4.79 -21.64 5.86
N LEU A 419 -4.59 -20.79 4.84
CA LEU A 419 -3.27 -20.61 4.24
C LEU A 419 -2.24 -20.10 5.24
N MET A 420 -2.61 -19.13 6.09
CA MET A 420 -1.76 -18.59 7.15
C MET A 420 -1.35 -19.66 8.18
N PHE A 421 -2.28 -20.53 8.58
CA PHE A 421 -1.99 -21.65 9.46
C PHE A 421 -1.01 -22.65 8.82
N VAL A 422 -1.19 -22.95 7.54
CA VAL A 422 -0.26 -23.82 6.80
C VAL A 422 1.11 -23.16 6.67
N TRP A 423 1.15 -21.84 6.46
CA TRP A 423 2.40 -21.08 6.38
C TRP A 423 3.26 -21.24 7.63
N ILE A 424 2.66 -21.02 8.81
CA ILE A 424 3.33 -21.20 10.11
C ILE A 424 3.93 -22.61 10.21
N ASN A 425 3.13 -23.64 9.88
CA ASN A 425 3.55 -25.03 10.02
C ASN A 425 4.61 -25.46 9.00
N ILE A 426 4.64 -24.89 7.79
CA ILE A 426 5.67 -25.16 6.78
C ILE A 426 6.99 -24.47 7.15
N GLU A 427 6.93 -23.21 7.60
CA GLU A 427 8.13 -22.48 8.03
C GLU A 427 8.83 -23.17 9.20
N GLN A 428 8.06 -23.79 10.11
CA GLN A 428 8.62 -24.63 11.17
C GLN A 428 9.34 -25.87 10.64
N GLU A 429 8.75 -26.61 9.70
CA GLU A 429 9.42 -27.76 9.07
C GLU A 429 10.66 -27.33 8.28
N ALA A 430 10.62 -26.16 7.63
CA ALA A 430 11.77 -25.59 6.94
C ALA A 430 12.93 -25.25 7.89
N MET A 431 12.62 -24.79 9.11
CA MET A 431 13.65 -24.57 10.14
C MET A 431 14.22 -25.88 10.68
N LEU A 432 13.36 -26.86 10.97
CA LEU A 432 13.76 -28.19 11.44
C LEU A 432 14.64 -28.91 10.41
N ALA A 433 14.35 -28.71 9.12
CA ALA A 433 15.13 -29.27 8.02
C ALA A 433 16.56 -28.70 7.88
N GLN A 434 16.86 -27.56 8.52
CA GLN A 434 18.17 -26.86 8.46
C GLN A 434 19.08 -27.14 9.68
N ASP A 435 18.78 -28.15 10.51
CA ASP A 435 19.59 -28.59 11.67
C ASP A 435 19.95 -27.47 12.67
N VAL A 436 19.12 -26.42 12.77
CA VAL A 436 19.29 -25.40 13.82
C VAL A 436 18.65 -25.92 15.11
N SER A 437 19.50 -26.11 16.12
CA SER A 437 19.24 -26.65 17.45
C SER A 437 17.88 -26.32 18.09
N GLY A 438 17.22 -27.36 18.64
CA GLY A 438 16.14 -27.23 19.63
C GLY A 438 14.78 -27.67 19.11
N ARG A 439 14.41 -28.93 19.36
CA ARG A 439 13.09 -29.51 19.07
C ARG A 439 12.06 -28.92 20.02
N GLN A 440 11.65 -27.66 19.80
CA GLN A 440 10.60 -27.02 20.58
C GLN A 440 9.27 -27.17 19.83
N GLU A 441 8.32 -27.88 20.41
CA GLU A 441 7.01 -28.05 19.79
C GLU A 441 6.23 -26.73 19.83
N LEU A 442 5.66 -26.32 18.69
CA LEU A 442 4.90 -25.07 18.54
C LEU A 442 3.73 -24.95 19.52
N SER A 443 3.19 -26.09 19.97
CA SER A 443 2.11 -26.20 20.95
C SER A 443 2.49 -25.68 22.35
N THR A 444 3.78 -25.62 22.67
CA THR A 444 4.30 -25.20 23.98
C THR A 444 4.77 -23.76 24.04
N ILE A 445 4.77 -23.05 22.91
CA ILE A 445 5.25 -21.67 22.83
C ILE A 445 4.10 -20.71 23.18
N ASP A 446 4.38 -19.80 24.11
CA ASP A 446 3.47 -18.75 24.54
C ASP A 446 3.90 -17.38 23.98
N PHE A 447 2.93 -16.58 23.50
CA PHE A 447 3.20 -15.20 23.06
C PHE A 447 3.70 -14.29 24.19
N SER A 448 3.29 -14.59 25.43
CA SER A 448 3.65 -13.81 26.62
C SER A 448 5.02 -14.17 27.20
N ALA A 449 5.68 -15.22 26.69
CA ALA A 449 7.02 -15.56 27.12
C ALA A 449 8.00 -14.51 26.57
N ASN A 450 8.67 -13.78 27.46
CA ASN A 450 9.72 -12.86 27.05
C ASN A 450 10.80 -13.68 26.32
N ILE A 451 11.04 -13.35 25.05
CA ILE A 451 12.13 -13.94 24.28
C ILE A 451 13.43 -13.46 24.96
N ASP A 452 14.19 -14.40 25.54
CA ASP A 452 15.51 -14.08 26.08
C ASP A 452 16.35 -13.44 24.97
N ILE A 453 16.92 -12.26 25.23
CA ILE A 453 17.75 -11.51 24.27
C ILE A 453 18.93 -12.38 23.77
N THR A 454 19.39 -13.32 24.60
CA THR A 454 20.46 -14.28 24.31
C THR A 454 20.06 -15.40 23.33
N LYS A 455 18.77 -15.61 23.08
CA LYS A 455 18.23 -16.61 22.15
C LYS A 455 17.87 -16.03 20.77
N ILE A 456 18.06 -14.72 20.55
CA ILE A 456 17.73 -14.09 19.27
C ILE A 456 18.69 -14.59 18.19
N ARG A 457 18.14 -15.18 17.14
CA ARG A 457 18.90 -15.68 15.99
C ARG A 457 19.28 -14.55 15.03
N GLN A 458 20.47 -14.67 14.42
CA GLN A 458 20.91 -13.80 13.33
C GLN A 458 20.07 -13.98 12.04
N LEU A 459 19.97 -12.89 11.29
CA LEU A 459 19.19 -12.79 10.05
C LEU A 459 19.81 -13.63 8.91
N LYS A 460 18.98 -14.43 8.23
CA LYS A 460 19.36 -15.24 7.05
C LYS A 460 18.58 -14.80 5.82
N LEU A 461 19.02 -15.25 4.63
CA LEU A 461 18.33 -14.96 3.36
C LEU A 461 16.87 -15.45 3.32
N ASP A 462 16.55 -16.52 4.06
CA ASP A 462 15.17 -17.00 4.23
C ASP A 462 14.25 -15.96 4.91
N ASP A 463 14.81 -15.04 5.70
CA ASP A 463 14.03 -14.01 6.39
C ASP A 463 13.59 -12.91 5.41
N ILE A 464 14.35 -12.66 4.35
CA ILE A 464 13.92 -11.79 3.24
C ILE A 464 12.71 -12.40 2.52
N ARG A 465 12.72 -13.73 2.28
CA ARG A 465 11.56 -14.44 1.71
C ARG A 465 10.32 -14.28 2.60
N ARG A 466 10.47 -14.45 3.93
CA ARG A 466 9.36 -14.31 4.87
C ARG A 466 8.77 -12.91 4.88
N SER A 467 9.62 -11.89 4.86
CA SER A 467 9.17 -10.49 4.75
C SER A 467 8.48 -10.21 3.40
N TYR A 468 8.98 -10.79 2.30
CA TYR A 468 8.30 -10.71 1.00
C TYR A 468 6.93 -11.39 1.01
N PHE A 469 6.82 -12.62 1.55
CA PHE A 469 5.53 -13.32 1.69
C PHE A 469 4.55 -12.50 2.53
N PHE A 470 5.02 -11.89 3.61
CA PHE A 470 4.22 -10.99 4.42
C PHE A 470 3.66 -9.81 3.62
N VAL A 471 4.51 -9.05 2.91
CA VAL A 471 4.06 -7.91 2.08
C VAL A 471 3.10 -8.39 0.98
N PHE A 472 3.40 -9.53 0.36
CA PHE A 472 2.55 -10.13 -0.67
C PHE A 472 1.17 -10.50 -0.12
N PHE A 473 1.09 -11.12 1.06
CA PHE A 473 -0.19 -11.46 1.68
C PHE A 473 -0.96 -10.24 2.18
N ILE A 474 -0.29 -9.16 2.62
CA ILE A 474 -0.95 -7.90 2.92
C ILE A 474 -1.59 -7.30 1.66
N ILE A 475 -0.87 -7.24 0.54
CA ILE A 475 -1.42 -6.72 -0.72
C ILE A 475 -2.54 -7.63 -1.23
N THR A 476 -2.39 -8.95 -1.10
CA THR A 476 -3.46 -9.92 -1.43
C THR A 476 -4.68 -9.72 -0.53
N ALA A 477 -4.50 -9.44 0.75
CA ALA A 477 -5.57 -9.11 1.68
C ALA A 477 -6.28 -7.80 1.29
N PHE A 478 -5.54 -6.79 0.83
CA PHE A 478 -6.09 -5.50 0.43
C PHE A 478 -7.01 -5.63 -0.80
N PHE A 479 -6.58 -6.38 -1.82
CA PHE A 479 -7.35 -6.57 -3.04
C PHE A 479 -8.37 -7.71 -2.95
N GLY A 480 -8.15 -8.70 -2.07
CA GLY A 480 -9.00 -9.88 -1.91
C GLY A 480 -10.33 -9.61 -1.21
N THR A 481 -10.43 -8.55 -0.39
CA THR A 481 -11.67 -8.13 0.26
C THR A 481 -12.61 -7.29 -0.61
N GLY A 482 -12.24 -7.07 -1.89
CA GLY A 482 -12.94 -6.18 -2.81
C GLY A 482 -12.13 -4.93 -3.18
N ASN A 483 -12.44 -4.30 -4.31
CA ASN A 483 -11.80 -3.06 -4.79
C ASN A 483 -12.16 -1.88 -3.89
N ILE A 484 -11.35 -1.61 -2.89
CA ILE A 484 -11.47 -0.39 -2.07
C ILE A 484 -10.71 0.79 -2.70
N ALA A 485 -9.97 0.57 -3.81
CA ALA A 485 -9.17 1.62 -4.45
C ALA A 485 -10.01 2.80 -4.99
N SER A 486 -11.33 2.62 -5.17
CA SER A 486 -12.26 3.70 -5.48
C SER A 486 -13.42 3.73 -4.48
N ILE A 487 -13.68 4.87 -3.87
CA ILE A 487 -14.84 5.07 -2.96
C ILE A 487 -16.17 4.72 -3.66
N ASN A 488 -16.21 4.77 -4.99
CA ASN A 488 -17.39 4.48 -5.80
C ASN A 488 -17.72 2.98 -5.94
N SER A 489 -16.85 2.07 -5.49
CA SER A 489 -17.12 0.62 -5.54
C SER A 489 -17.69 0.06 -4.24
N PHE A 490 -18.05 0.90 -3.27
CA PHE A 490 -18.70 0.45 -2.04
C PHE A 490 -20.18 0.13 -2.29
N ASP A 491 -20.57 -1.12 -2.02
CA ASP A 491 -21.97 -1.53 -1.95
C ASP A 491 -22.54 -1.22 -0.55
N PRO A 492 -23.51 -0.29 -0.42
CA PRO A 492 -24.17 -0.01 0.86
C PRO A 492 -24.84 -1.21 1.51
N ALA A 493 -25.21 -2.23 0.72
CA ALA A 493 -25.90 -3.40 1.23
C ALA A 493 -25.08 -4.20 2.24
N SER A 494 -23.74 -4.11 2.19
CA SER A 494 -22.87 -4.86 3.10
C SER A 494 -22.94 -4.40 4.56
N VAL A 495 -23.53 -3.23 4.83
CA VAL A 495 -23.63 -2.64 6.17
C VAL A 495 -25.05 -2.72 6.73
N TYR A 496 -26.01 -3.27 5.97
CA TYR A 496 -27.43 -3.31 6.36
C TYR A 496 -27.71 -4.12 7.64
N CYS A 497 -26.83 -5.02 8.05
CA CYS A 497 -26.92 -5.68 9.37
C CYS A 497 -26.80 -4.70 10.55
N PHE A 498 -26.27 -3.49 10.34
CA PHE A 498 -26.03 -2.46 11.35
C PHE A 498 -26.99 -1.28 11.23
N LEU A 499 -27.13 -0.75 10.01
CA LEU A 499 -27.90 0.44 9.71
C LEU A 499 -28.35 0.45 8.24
N THR A 500 -29.58 0.89 8.01
CA THR A 500 -30.18 1.03 6.67
C THR A 500 -30.26 2.48 6.21
N VAL A 501 -30.24 3.44 7.14
CA VAL A 501 -30.23 4.87 6.85
C VAL A 501 -28.83 5.29 6.45
N PHE A 502 -28.70 5.96 5.30
CA PHE A 502 -27.40 6.41 4.79
C PHE A 502 -26.71 7.36 5.77
N ASN A 503 -25.61 6.90 6.36
CA ASN A 503 -24.69 7.71 7.14
C ASN A 503 -23.27 7.46 6.62
N PRO A 504 -22.69 8.37 5.81
CA PRO A 504 -21.44 8.11 5.10
C PRO A 504 -20.27 7.86 6.04
N PHE A 505 -20.24 8.50 7.22
CA PHE A 505 -19.14 8.35 8.17
C PHE A 505 -19.18 7.01 8.90
N ILE A 506 -20.34 6.61 9.43
CA ILE A 506 -20.48 5.33 10.13
C ILE A 506 -20.34 4.17 9.14
N MET A 507 -20.97 4.27 7.97
CA MET A 507 -20.90 3.24 6.94
C MET A 507 -19.46 3.11 6.40
N GLY A 508 -18.78 4.23 6.15
CA GLY A 508 -17.37 4.24 5.77
C GLY A 508 -16.46 3.63 6.84
N GLY A 509 -16.70 3.93 8.13
CA GLY A 509 -15.96 3.34 9.25
C GLY A 509 -16.13 1.82 9.36
N LEU A 510 -17.35 1.30 9.17
CA LEU A 510 -17.63 -0.15 9.16
C LEU A 510 -16.97 -0.85 7.97
N MET A 511 -16.94 -0.20 6.82
CA MET A 511 -16.19 -0.69 5.66
C MET A 511 -14.69 -0.69 5.92
N MET A 512 -14.12 0.37 6.48
CA MET A 512 -12.71 0.39 6.87
C MET A 512 -12.39 -0.74 7.85
N TRP A 513 -13.27 -1.01 8.82
CA TRP A 513 -13.10 -2.15 9.74
C TRP A 513 -13.07 -3.50 9.02
N LYS A 514 -13.94 -3.70 8.03
CA LYS A 514 -13.95 -4.90 7.17
C LYS A 514 -12.60 -5.13 6.48
N VAL A 515 -11.97 -4.07 5.96
CA VAL A 515 -10.65 -4.14 5.31
C VAL A 515 -9.54 -4.50 6.30
N ILE A 516 -9.62 -3.99 7.53
CA ILE A 516 -8.60 -4.21 8.56
C ILE A 516 -8.57 -5.67 9.03
N ILE A 517 -9.69 -6.39 9.01
CA ILE A 517 -9.81 -7.76 9.53
C ILE A 517 -8.76 -8.71 8.91
N PRO A 518 -8.65 -8.87 7.57
CA PRO A 518 -7.62 -9.73 6.98
C PRO A 518 -6.19 -9.26 7.24
N PHE A 519 -5.95 -7.96 7.39
CA PHE A 519 -4.64 -7.44 7.77
C PHE A 519 -4.25 -7.90 9.19
N ILE A 520 -5.18 -7.89 10.14
CA ILE A 520 -4.93 -8.42 11.49
C ILE A 520 -4.56 -9.89 11.42
N ILE A 521 -5.27 -10.70 10.62
CA ILE A 521 -4.99 -12.14 10.47
C ILE A 521 -3.57 -12.38 9.94
N VAL A 522 -3.16 -11.67 8.89
CA VAL A 522 -1.81 -11.79 8.31
C VAL A 522 -0.74 -11.31 9.29
N MET A 523 -0.99 -10.19 9.99
CA MET A 523 -0.06 -9.65 11.00
C MET A 523 0.15 -10.58 12.19
N CYS A 524 -0.92 -11.15 12.76
CA CYS A 524 -0.81 -12.11 13.85
C CYS A 524 -0.04 -13.36 13.41
N THR A 525 -0.19 -13.77 12.16
CA THR A 525 0.57 -14.89 11.58
C THR A 525 2.04 -14.55 11.45
N PHE A 526 2.37 -13.34 10.98
CA PHE A 526 3.75 -12.88 10.87
C PHE A 526 4.44 -12.76 12.24
N GLU A 527 3.74 -12.23 13.23
CA GLU A 527 4.20 -12.18 14.62
C GLU A 527 4.44 -13.59 15.17
N THR A 528 3.56 -14.54 14.85
CA THR A 528 3.74 -15.96 15.20
C THR A 528 5.01 -16.54 14.60
N ILE A 529 5.24 -16.30 13.30
CA ILE A 529 6.45 -16.77 12.61
C ILE A 529 7.68 -16.14 13.25
N GLN A 530 7.64 -14.86 13.59
CA GLN A 530 8.73 -14.18 14.26
C GLN A 530 9.06 -14.82 15.63
N VAL A 531 8.05 -15.02 16.48
CA VAL A 531 8.22 -15.65 17.81
C VAL A 531 8.73 -17.08 17.65
N ALA A 532 8.15 -17.84 16.73
CA ALA A 532 8.49 -19.24 16.53
C ALA A 532 9.84 -19.48 15.84
N THR A 533 10.40 -18.44 15.20
CA THR A 533 11.74 -18.47 14.59
C THR A 533 12.80 -17.73 15.42
N GLN A 534 12.41 -17.18 16.57
CA GLN A 534 13.26 -16.43 17.51
C GLN A 534 13.99 -15.25 16.83
N LEU A 535 13.29 -14.53 15.96
CA LEU A 535 13.82 -13.36 15.25
C LEU A 535 13.47 -12.04 15.95
N SER A 536 14.32 -11.03 15.76
CA SER A 536 14.05 -9.67 16.24
C SER A 536 12.94 -9.00 15.41
N SER A 537 11.86 -8.57 16.08
CA SER A 537 10.73 -7.87 15.44
C SER A 537 11.18 -6.68 14.60
N ARG A 538 12.07 -5.87 15.19
CA ARG A 538 12.59 -4.65 14.58
C ARG A 538 13.21 -4.94 13.22
N SER A 539 13.94 -6.04 13.07
CA SER A 539 14.76 -6.27 11.88
C SER A 539 13.96 -6.84 10.72
N LEU A 540 12.99 -7.72 10.99
CA LEU A 540 12.02 -8.15 9.98
C LEU A 540 11.18 -6.96 9.48
N PHE A 541 10.75 -6.09 10.39
CA PHE A 541 9.98 -4.90 10.03
C PHE A 541 10.81 -3.90 9.19
N LEU A 542 12.11 -3.75 9.47
CA LEU A 542 13.00 -2.94 8.63
C LEU A 542 13.11 -3.50 7.21
N ILE A 543 13.12 -4.82 7.01
CA ILE A 543 13.12 -5.43 5.67
C ILE A 543 11.80 -5.16 4.94
N VAL A 544 10.68 -5.30 5.64
CA VAL A 544 9.35 -4.97 5.11
C VAL A 544 9.31 -3.51 4.65
N LEU A 545 9.84 -2.61 5.48
CA LEU A 545 9.94 -1.18 5.17
C LEU A 545 10.79 -0.92 3.91
N VAL A 546 11.93 -1.59 3.74
CA VAL A 546 12.74 -1.49 2.50
C VAL A 546 11.96 -1.94 1.27
N ILE A 547 11.25 -3.08 1.34
CA ILE A 547 10.44 -3.58 0.21
C ILE A 547 9.35 -2.58 -0.15
N SER A 548 8.66 -2.03 0.85
CA SER A 548 7.59 -1.06 0.63
C SER A 548 8.10 0.29 0.13
N ASP A 549 9.27 0.77 0.58
CA ASP A 549 9.86 2.02 0.11
C ASP A 549 10.33 1.91 -1.35
N LEU A 550 10.88 0.76 -1.75
CA LEU A 550 11.20 0.50 -3.16
C LEU A 550 9.94 0.49 -4.04
N MET A 551 8.85 -0.11 -3.55
CA MET A 551 7.56 -0.08 -4.23
C MET A 551 7.00 1.35 -4.32
N ALA A 552 7.11 2.15 -3.25
CA ALA A 552 6.68 3.54 -3.24
C ALA A 552 7.47 4.38 -4.27
N LEU A 553 8.79 4.20 -4.34
CA LEU A 553 9.63 4.87 -5.32
C LEU A 553 9.25 4.49 -6.76
N HIS A 554 8.88 3.24 -7.01
CA HIS A 554 8.40 2.84 -8.34
C HIS A 554 7.07 3.53 -8.68
N PHE A 555 6.11 3.56 -7.74
CA PHE A 555 4.85 4.30 -7.94
C PHE A 555 5.05 5.80 -8.14
N PHE A 556 6.05 6.41 -7.50
CA PHE A 556 6.38 7.83 -7.71
C PHE A 556 6.68 8.14 -9.19
N PHE A 557 7.41 7.26 -9.88
CA PHE A 557 7.68 7.41 -11.31
C PHE A 557 6.48 7.10 -12.21
N LEU A 558 5.52 6.30 -11.71
CA LEU A 558 4.30 5.93 -12.43
C LEU A 558 3.15 6.93 -12.24
N VAL A 559 3.32 7.98 -11.42
CA VAL A 559 2.30 9.03 -11.27
C VAL A 559 2.14 9.79 -12.58
N GLN A 560 0.92 9.81 -13.10
CA GLN A 560 0.56 10.46 -14.36
C GLN A 560 -0.07 11.83 -14.09
N ASP A 561 0.36 12.82 -14.86
CA ASP A 561 -0.17 14.20 -14.89
C ASP A 561 -1.01 14.50 -16.14
N TYR A 562 -1.24 13.49 -16.98
CA TYR A 562 -2.00 13.56 -18.23
C TYR A 562 -3.05 12.44 -18.28
N GLY A 563 -4.02 12.55 -19.18
CA GLY A 563 -5.10 11.58 -19.35
C GLY A 563 -6.41 12.03 -18.71
N SER A 564 -7.31 11.09 -18.42
CA SER A 564 -8.58 11.43 -17.78
C SER A 564 -8.36 11.79 -16.30
N TRP A 565 -9.28 12.57 -15.71
CA TRP A 565 -9.26 12.85 -14.27
C TRP A 565 -9.27 11.58 -13.42
N LEU A 566 -9.87 10.51 -13.93
CA LEU A 566 -9.87 9.20 -13.28
C LEU A 566 -8.48 8.55 -13.30
N ASP A 567 -7.76 8.62 -14.42
CA ASP A 567 -6.41 8.04 -14.55
C ASP A 567 -5.41 8.80 -13.66
N ILE A 568 -5.48 10.13 -13.67
CA ILE A 568 -4.68 10.99 -12.79
C ILE A 568 -5.00 10.67 -11.32
N GLY A 569 -6.29 10.65 -10.96
CA GLY A 569 -6.72 10.38 -9.59
C GLY A 569 -6.33 8.98 -9.10
N THR A 570 -6.42 7.95 -9.96
CA THR A 570 -6.05 6.57 -9.60
C THR A 570 -4.53 6.42 -9.45
N SER A 571 -3.72 7.02 -10.32
CA SER A 571 -2.26 6.98 -10.19
C SER A 571 -1.76 7.62 -8.88
N ILE A 572 -2.33 8.77 -8.50
CA ILE A 572 -2.05 9.44 -7.22
C ILE A 572 -2.53 8.56 -6.05
N SER A 573 -3.72 7.98 -6.16
CA SER A 573 -4.29 7.12 -5.12
C SER A 573 -3.41 5.89 -4.89
N HIS A 574 -2.88 5.23 -5.94
CA HIS A 574 -1.97 4.10 -5.80
C HIS A 574 -0.72 4.47 -4.99
N TYR A 575 -0.10 5.60 -5.33
CA TYR A 575 1.08 6.10 -4.60
C TYR A 575 0.77 6.37 -3.12
N VAL A 576 -0.34 7.06 -2.83
CA VAL A 576 -0.77 7.36 -1.45
C VAL A 576 -1.13 6.09 -0.68
N ILE A 577 -1.80 5.12 -1.31
CA ILE A 577 -2.13 3.84 -0.69
C ILE A 577 -0.85 3.14 -0.24
N VAL A 578 0.14 2.98 -1.12
CA VAL A 578 1.40 2.30 -0.76
C VAL A 578 2.14 2.99 0.39
N MET A 579 2.26 4.32 0.38
CA MET A 579 2.89 5.05 1.47
C MET A 579 2.10 4.98 2.78
N SER A 580 0.76 5.08 2.71
CA SER A 580 -0.08 4.99 3.91
C SER A 580 -0.10 3.58 4.50
N MET A 581 0.03 2.55 3.65
CA MET A 581 0.08 1.15 4.09
C MET A 581 1.28 0.88 4.99
N THR A 582 2.46 1.47 4.75
CA THR A 582 3.62 1.23 5.64
C THR A 582 3.39 1.76 7.05
N ILE A 583 2.88 2.98 7.17
CA ILE A 583 2.52 3.61 8.45
C ILE A 583 1.40 2.82 9.12
N PHE A 584 0.39 2.43 8.35
CA PHE A 584 -0.73 1.64 8.84
C PHE A 584 -0.27 0.27 9.37
N LEU A 585 0.65 -0.41 8.69
CA LEU A 585 1.24 -1.67 9.17
C LEU A 585 2.05 -1.48 10.45
N MET A 586 2.77 -0.37 10.62
CA MET A 586 3.44 -0.05 11.90
C MET A 586 2.42 0.04 13.05
N LEU A 587 1.34 0.80 12.86
CA LEU A 587 0.28 0.94 13.87
C LEU A 587 -0.41 -0.39 14.16
N LEU A 588 -0.71 -1.15 13.10
CA LEU A 588 -1.34 -2.45 13.20
C LEU A 588 -0.47 -3.44 13.95
N SER A 589 0.85 -3.39 13.80
CA SER A 589 1.78 -4.26 14.52
C SER A 589 1.70 -4.08 16.05
N VAL A 590 1.48 -2.85 16.52
CA VAL A 590 1.27 -2.55 17.95
C VAL A 590 -0.05 -3.14 18.42
N VAL A 591 -1.12 -2.97 17.64
CA VAL A 591 -2.45 -3.51 17.95
C VAL A 591 -2.40 -5.04 17.99
N THR A 592 -1.78 -5.68 17.00
CA THR A 592 -1.68 -7.14 16.96
C THR A 592 -0.83 -7.68 18.10
N HIS A 593 0.26 -6.99 18.45
CA HIS A 593 1.08 -7.37 19.61
C HIS A 593 0.27 -7.34 20.91
N ILE A 594 -0.58 -6.32 21.11
CA ILE A 594 -1.50 -6.28 22.26
C ILE A 594 -2.48 -7.45 22.21
N LEU A 595 -3.08 -7.72 21.05
CA LEU A 595 -4.05 -8.80 20.87
C LEU A 595 -3.45 -10.20 21.09
N THR A 596 -2.19 -10.43 20.73
CA THR A 596 -1.51 -11.72 20.84
C THR A 596 -0.89 -11.94 22.23
N SER A 597 -0.20 -10.94 22.79
CA SER A 597 0.60 -11.08 24.00
C SER A 597 -0.16 -10.83 25.31
N GLN A 598 -1.20 -9.97 25.30
CA GLN A 598 -1.91 -9.61 26.53
C GLN A 598 -3.08 -10.56 26.82
N ARG A 599 -3.28 -10.84 28.12
CA ARG A 599 -4.41 -11.60 28.63
C ARG A 599 -5.13 -10.82 29.73
N LEU A 600 -6.42 -10.58 29.53
CA LEU A 600 -7.28 -9.99 30.53
C LEU A 600 -7.79 -11.09 31.48
N ILE A 601 -7.44 -10.99 32.76
CA ILE A 601 -7.91 -11.91 33.79
C ILE A 601 -9.07 -11.23 34.52
N LEU A 602 -10.29 -11.54 34.12
CA LEU A 602 -11.54 -10.97 34.68
C LEU A 602 -11.80 -11.33 36.15
N TRP A 603 -11.11 -12.33 36.70
CA TRP A 603 -11.28 -12.72 38.10
C TRP A 603 -9.96 -13.18 38.73
N ARG A 604 -9.34 -12.30 39.53
CA ARG A 604 -8.24 -12.69 40.42
C ARG A 604 -8.84 -13.54 41.54
N ARG A 605 -8.85 -14.87 41.38
CA ARG A 605 -9.08 -15.77 42.53
C ARG A 605 -8.06 -15.37 43.60
N ARG A 606 -8.55 -14.89 44.74
CA ARG A 606 -7.74 -14.64 45.95
C ARG A 606 -6.89 -15.88 46.16
N LYS A 607 -5.56 -15.74 46.18
CA LYS A 607 -4.67 -16.83 46.60
C LYS A 607 -5.12 -17.25 47.99
N THR A 608 -5.80 -18.38 48.10
CA THR A 608 -6.02 -19.04 49.38
C THR A 608 -4.68 -19.64 49.77
N HIS A 609 -3.93 -18.93 50.61
CA HIS A 609 -2.92 -19.57 51.44
C HIS A 609 -3.68 -20.59 52.29
N PHE A 610 -3.51 -21.88 52.01
CA PHE A 610 -3.89 -22.91 52.97
C PHE A 610 -2.84 -22.88 54.10
N PRO A 611 -3.28 -22.90 55.38
CA PRO A 611 -2.39 -22.95 56.54
C PRO A 611 -1.66 -24.28 56.66
#